data_AF-A0A6J6C4P1-F1
#
_entry.id   AF-A0A6J6C4P1-F1
#
_cell.length_a   1.000
_cell.length_b   1.000
_cell.length_c   1.000
_cell.angle_alpha   90.00
_cell.angle_beta   90.00
_cell.angle_gamma   90.00
#
_symmetry.space_group_name_H-M   'P 1'
#
loop_
_entity.id
_entity.type
_entity.pdbx_description
1 polymer ?
#
loop_
_entity_poly.entity_id
_entity_poly.type
_entity_poly.pdbx_seq_one_letter_code
_entity_poly.pdbx_strand_id
1 'polypeptide(L)'
;MRISLGKIELRFIDQRTFGWLGVDETQNGLPTYVKDIAADPFDPLFNLDETIERFRKKRTEIKRALLDQSIMSGVGNIYADEALWRSKIHPETRLENMKSARIKDLIESATKVMAEALAVGGTSFDDLYINVNGESGYFERSLAVYGQEGEGCPRCGREIRRIKFANRSSHFCPKCQPTPRASRNR
;
A
#
# COMPACT_ATOMS: atom_id res chain seq x y z
N MET A 1 -4.63 -24.49 -9.78
CA MET A 1 -4.30 -25.75 -9.06
C MET A 1 -5.47 -26.13 -8.15
N ARG A 2 -5.76 -27.43 -7.96
CA ARG A 2 -6.88 -27.94 -7.16
C ARG A 2 -6.35 -28.89 -6.08
N ILE A 3 -6.70 -28.65 -4.82
CA ILE A 3 -6.33 -29.49 -3.66
C ILE A 3 -7.62 -30.06 -3.06
N SER A 4 -7.71 -31.39 -2.96
CA SER A 4 -8.85 -32.07 -2.35
C SER A 4 -8.61 -32.28 -0.86
N LEU A 5 -9.49 -31.75 -0.01
CA LEU A 5 -9.43 -31.84 1.46
C LEU A 5 -10.65 -32.61 1.99
N GLY A 6 -10.84 -33.85 1.50
CA GLY A 6 -12.03 -34.65 1.80
C GLY A 6 -13.27 -34.13 1.08
N LYS A 7 -14.28 -33.63 1.84
CA LYS A 7 -15.53 -33.08 1.27
C LYS A 7 -15.38 -31.65 0.72
N ILE A 8 -14.26 -30.99 1.01
CA ILE A 8 -13.99 -29.61 0.62
C ILE A 8 -12.88 -29.61 -0.42
N GLU A 9 -12.96 -28.67 -1.34
CA GLU A 9 -11.97 -28.44 -2.37
C GLU A 9 -11.41 -27.03 -2.28
N LEU A 10 -10.10 -26.91 -2.31
CA LEU A 10 -9.40 -25.64 -2.40
C LEU A 10 -8.88 -25.44 -3.83
N ARG A 11 -9.22 -24.31 -4.44
CA ARG A 11 -8.73 -23.91 -5.76
C ARG A 11 -7.81 -22.71 -5.63
N PHE A 12 -6.57 -22.88 -6.05
CA PHE A 12 -5.64 -21.76 -6.27
C PHE A 12 -5.75 -21.32 -7.73
N ILE A 13 -6.42 -20.19 -7.95
CA ILE A 13 -6.69 -19.61 -9.27
C ILE A 13 -5.82 -18.36 -9.40
N ASP A 14 -4.80 -18.44 -10.24
CA ASP A 14 -3.93 -17.32 -10.55
C ASP A 14 -3.63 -17.30 -12.05
N GLN A 15 -4.31 -16.41 -12.77
CA GLN A 15 -4.17 -16.29 -14.22
C GLN A 15 -2.84 -15.63 -14.63
N ARG A 16 -2.26 -14.80 -13.75
CA ARG A 16 -1.04 -14.05 -14.05
C ARG A 16 0.22 -14.79 -13.64
N THR A 17 0.07 -15.93 -12.96
CA THR A 17 1.16 -16.83 -12.56
C THR A 17 2.21 -16.16 -11.66
N PHE A 18 1.79 -15.16 -10.88
CA PHE A 18 2.64 -14.43 -9.93
C PHE A 18 2.50 -14.95 -8.49
N GLY A 19 1.36 -15.55 -8.16
CA GLY A 19 1.13 -16.22 -6.91
C GLY A 19 1.79 -17.60 -6.88
N TRP A 20 2.13 -18.03 -5.68
CA TRP A 20 2.78 -19.31 -5.43
C TRP A 20 2.10 -20.00 -4.26
N LEU A 21 2.21 -21.33 -4.23
CA LEU A 21 1.82 -22.16 -3.10
C LEU A 21 3.00 -23.07 -2.78
N GLY A 22 3.38 -23.09 -1.51
CA GLY A 22 4.51 -23.87 -1.02
C GLY A 22 4.23 -24.42 0.38
N VAL A 23 4.98 -25.46 0.75
CA VAL A 23 5.08 -25.96 2.12
C VAL A 23 6.43 -25.51 2.64
N ASP A 24 6.44 -25.00 3.87
CA ASP A 24 7.63 -24.39 4.46
C ASP A 24 7.75 -24.79 5.94
N GLU A 25 8.97 -24.78 6.45
CA GLU A 25 9.22 -24.89 7.88
C GLU A 25 8.80 -23.60 8.59
N THR A 26 8.41 -23.72 9.85
CA THR A 26 8.07 -22.57 10.68
C THR A 26 9.18 -22.27 11.67
N GLN A 27 9.57 -21.00 11.78
CA GLN A 27 10.43 -20.49 12.84
C GLN A 27 9.62 -19.48 13.68
N ASN A 28 9.54 -19.69 15.00
CA ASN A 28 8.73 -18.87 15.92
C ASN A 28 7.25 -18.73 15.48
N GLY A 29 6.69 -19.78 14.86
CA GLY A 29 5.31 -19.78 14.38
C GLY A 29 5.09 -19.10 13.02
N LEU A 30 6.14 -18.59 12.36
CA LEU A 30 6.07 -17.97 11.04
C LEU A 30 6.82 -18.81 9.99
N PRO A 31 6.30 -18.92 8.75
CA PRO A 31 7.05 -19.51 7.63
C PRO A 31 8.38 -18.80 7.39
N THR A 32 9.44 -19.54 7.06
CA THR A 32 10.75 -18.95 6.73
C THR A 32 10.69 -18.00 5.53
N TYR A 33 9.79 -18.21 4.57
CA TYR A 33 9.60 -17.33 3.42
C TYR A 33 9.17 -15.89 3.78
N VAL A 34 8.56 -15.69 4.96
CA VAL A 34 8.08 -14.37 5.40
C VAL A 34 8.95 -13.73 6.48
N LYS A 35 10.11 -14.31 6.79
CA LYS A 35 10.99 -13.84 7.87
C LYS A 35 11.44 -12.38 7.76
N ASP A 36 11.55 -11.86 6.52
CA ASP A 36 11.99 -10.50 6.21
C ASP A 36 10.81 -9.53 6.03
N ILE A 37 9.57 -10.01 6.21
CA ILE A 37 8.36 -9.19 6.15
C ILE A 37 8.09 -8.60 7.53
N ALA A 38 7.95 -7.27 7.59
CA ALA A 38 7.62 -6.57 8.82
C ALA A 38 6.15 -6.75 9.20
N ALA A 39 5.82 -6.57 10.48
CA ALA A 39 4.44 -6.49 10.94
C ALA A 39 3.66 -5.39 10.20
N ASP A 40 2.39 -5.65 9.90
CA ASP A 40 1.46 -4.63 9.41
C ASP A 40 0.81 -3.87 10.60
N PRO A 41 0.18 -2.70 10.39
CA PRO A 41 -0.37 -1.88 11.47
C PRO A 41 -1.50 -2.48 12.32
N PHE A 42 -2.05 -3.63 11.93
CA PHE A 42 -3.09 -4.35 12.69
C PHE A 42 -2.52 -5.52 13.51
N ASP A 43 -1.25 -5.87 13.30
CA ASP A 43 -0.57 -6.92 14.06
C ASP A 43 -0.31 -6.44 15.51
N PRO A 44 -0.60 -7.26 16.54
CA PRO A 44 -0.28 -6.92 17.93
C PRO A 44 1.20 -6.61 18.21
N LEU A 45 2.12 -7.08 17.37
CA LEU A 45 3.55 -6.83 17.46
C LEU A 45 3.98 -5.54 16.74
N PHE A 46 3.07 -4.82 16.09
CA PHE A 46 3.39 -3.59 15.40
C PHE A 46 3.84 -2.49 16.37
N ASN A 47 5.05 -1.96 16.13
CA ASN A 47 5.59 -0.84 16.88
C ASN A 47 5.73 0.40 15.97
N LEU A 48 4.92 1.42 16.25
CA LEU A 48 4.88 2.65 15.46
C LEU A 48 6.20 3.42 15.50
N ASP A 49 6.80 3.57 16.67
CA ASP A 49 8.03 4.35 16.84
C ASP A 49 9.22 3.67 16.15
N GLU A 50 9.32 2.34 16.29
CA GLU A 50 10.34 1.57 15.57
C GLU A 50 10.16 1.65 14.06
N THR A 51 8.91 1.57 13.59
CA THR A 51 8.58 1.70 12.17
C THR A 51 8.99 3.07 11.62
N ILE A 52 8.71 4.15 12.36
CA ILE A 52 9.15 5.51 12.00
C ILE A 52 10.67 5.57 11.86
N GLU A 53 11.42 4.96 12.78
CA GLU A 53 12.89 4.91 12.70
C GLU A 53 13.39 4.08 11.49
N ARG A 54 12.71 2.99 11.14
CA ARG A 54 13.00 2.23 9.91
C ARG A 54 12.80 3.08 8.66
N PHE A 55 11.72 3.86 8.58
CA PHE A 55 11.51 4.84 7.50
C PHE A 55 12.65 5.86 7.45
N ARG A 56 13.04 6.45 8.58
CA ARG A 56 14.09 7.48 8.64
C ARG A 56 15.47 7.01 8.20
N LYS A 57 15.76 5.72 8.33
CA LYS A 57 17.04 5.13 7.91
C LYS A 57 17.17 5.00 6.38
N LYS A 58 16.06 5.07 5.63
CA LYS A 58 16.08 4.88 4.17
C LYS A 58 16.37 6.19 3.45
N ARG A 59 17.25 6.15 2.45
CA ARG A 59 17.60 7.27 1.57
C ARG A 59 16.85 7.19 0.25
N THR A 60 15.52 7.25 0.32
CA THR A 60 14.63 7.12 -0.83
C THR A 60 13.38 7.99 -0.68
N GLU A 61 12.58 8.04 -1.72
CA GLU A 61 11.26 8.65 -1.79
C GLU A 61 10.26 7.92 -0.90
N ILE A 62 9.39 8.68 -0.25
CA ILE A 62 8.44 8.19 0.73
C ILE A 62 7.54 7.08 0.18
N LYS A 63 7.10 7.17 -1.08
CA LYS A 63 6.28 6.12 -1.69
C LYS A 63 7.07 4.81 -1.85
N ARG A 64 8.36 4.88 -2.18
CA ARG A 64 9.19 3.66 -2.31
C ARG A 64 9.33 2.96 -0.96
N ALA A 65 9.57 3.71 0.11
CA ALA A 65 9.63 3.15 1.46
C ALA A 65 8.28 2.61 1.94
N LEU A 66 7.17 3.26 1.57
CA LEU A 66 5.83 2.82 1.94
C LEU A 66 5.44 1.48 1.28
N LEU A 67 6.07 1.14 0.15
CA LEU A 67 5.88 -0.15 -0.56
C LEU A 67 6.88 -1.23 -0.12
N ASP A 68 7.88 -0.87 0.69
CA ASP A 68 8.91 -1.79 1.17
C ASP A 68 8.35 -2.63 2.33
N GLN A 69 8.01 -3.88 2.02
CA GLN A 69 7.40 -4.82 2.98
C GLN A 69 8.34 -5.18 4.15
N SER A 70 9.63 -4.85 4.07
CA SER A 70 10.58 -5.00 5.20
C SER A 70 10.49 -3.87 6.23
N ILE A 71 9.82 -2.76 5.89
CA ILE A 71 9.63 -1.62 6.79
C ILE A 71 8.31 -1.76 7.53
N MET A 72 7.23 -1.93 6.75
CA MET A 72 5.85 -2.12 7.21
C MET A 72 5.11 -2.85 6.08
N SER A 73 4.50 -3.99 6.39
CA SER A 73 3.80 -4.79 5.37
C SER A 73 2.35 -4.37 5.19
N GLY A 74 1.68 -4.98 4.21
CA GLY A 74 0.25 -4.78 3.94
C GLY A 74 -0.05 -3.59 3.02
N VAL A 75 0.83 -2.58 2.96
CA VAL A 75 0.63 -1.42 2.08
C VAL A 75 1.05 -1.72 0.64
N GLY A 76 0.04 -1.89 -0.23
CA GLY A 76 0.18 -1.99 -1.68
C GLY A 76 0.12 -0.63 -2.39
N ASN A 77 0.22 -0.64 -3.72
CA ASN A 77 0.30 0.58 -4.55
C ASN A 77 -0.89 1.53 -4.37
N ILE A 78 -2.07 0.95 -4.15
CA ILE A 78 -3.36 1.64 -4.05
C ILE A 78 -3.44 2.36 -2.71
N TYR A 79 -3.22 1.61 -1.64
CA TYR A 79 -3.17 2.15 -0.29
C TYR A 79 -2.07 3.20 -0.15
N ALA A 80 -0.93 3.02 -0.83
CA ALA A 80 0.13 4.02 -0.85
C ALA A 80 -0.30 5.34 -1.50
N ASP A 81 -0.91 5.31 -2.69
CA ASP A 81 -1.38 6.52 -3.38
C ASP A 81 -2.46 7.25 -2.55
N GLU A 82 -3.44 6.52 -2.03
CA GLU A 82 -4.52 7.06 -1.19
C GLU A 82 -4.00 7.64 0.12
N ALA A 83 -3.09 6.95 0.81
CA ALA A 83 -2.48 7.44 2.05
C ALA A 83 -1.70 8.73 1.81
N LEU A 84 -0.87 8.77 0.76
CA LEU A 84 -0.11 9.96 0.39
C LEU A 84 -1.02 11.15 0.05
N TRP A 85 -2.14 10.91 -0.64
CA TRP A 85 -3.12 11.95 -0.92
C TRP A 85 -3.82 12.45 0.35
N ARG A 86 -4.22 11.55 1.26
CA ARG A 86 -4.80 11.90 2.57
C ARG A 86 -3.85 12.75 3.39
N SER A 87 -2.58 12.37 3.46
CA SER A 87 -1.55 13.08 4.21
C SER A 87 -1.00 14.33 3.48
N LYS A 88 -1.42 14.59 2.24
CA LYS A 88 -0.95 15.72 1.41
C LYS A 88 0.56 15.67 1.14
N ILE A 89 1.09 14.50 0.86
CA ILE A 89 2.52 14.27 0.62
C ILE A 89 2.72 13.84 -0.84
N HIS A 90 3.63 14.48 -1.56
CA HIS A 90 3.99 14.06 -2.91
C HIS A 90 4.73 12.72 -2.89
N PRO A 91 4.44 11.76 -3.79
CA PRO A 91 5.05 10.42 -3.78
C PRO A 91 6.58 10.43 -3.85
N GLU A 92 7.16 11.42 -4.54
CA GLU A 92 8.62 11.62 -4.68
C GLU A 92 9.27 12.41 -3.53
N THR A 93 8.52 12.74 -2.46
CA THR A 93 9.12 13.40 -1.29
C THR A 93 10.22 12.52 -0.69
N ARG A 94 11.46 13.01 -0.63
CA ARG A 94 12.57 12.25 -0.03
C ARG A 94 12.42 12.20 1.49
N LEU A 95 12.63 11.02 2.06
CA LEU A 95 12.52 10.76 3.51
C LEU A 95 13.47 11.63 4.34
N GLU A 96 14.65 11.93 3.81
CA GLU A 96 15.64 12.83 4.45
C GLU A 96 15.09 14.25 4.71
N ASN A 97 14.05 14.67 3.98
CA ASN A 97 13.38 15.96 4.14
C ASN A 97 12.12 15.88 5.02
N MET A 98 11.80 14.72 5.58
CA MET A 98 10.59 14.49 6.37
C MET A 98 10.88 14.43 7.86
N LYS A 99 10.02 15.10 8.65
CA LYS A 99 10.01 15.00 10.11
C LYS A 99 9.32 13.71 10.56
N SER A 100 9.71 13.11 11.69
CA SER A 100 9.06 11.93 12.27
C SER A 100 7.53 12.10 12.39
N ALA A 101 7.06 13.27 12.82
CA ALA A 101 5.63 13.56 12.91
C ALA A 101 4.90 13.40 11.56
N ARG A 102 5.53 13.80 10.44
CA ARG A 102 4.91 13.64 9.10
C ARG A 102 4.93 12.19 8.62
N ILE A 103 5.91 11.39 9.06
CA ILE A 103 5.95 9.95 8.80
C ILE A 103 4.84 9.27 9.62
N LYS A 104 4.68 9.65 10.89
CA LYS A 104 3.59 9.19 11.76
C LYS A 104 2.22 9.47 11.13
N ASP A 105 1.95 10.71 10.72
CA ASP A 105 0.69 11.10 10.07
C ASP A 105 0.40 10.22 8.83
N LEU A 106 1.46 9.87 8.08
CA LEU A 106 1.34 9.02 6.89
C LEU A 106 1.04 7.58 7.24
N ILE A 107 1.72 7.01 8.24
CA ILE A 107 1.45 5.65 8.72
C ILE A 107 0.00 5.56 9.20
N GLU A 108 -0.46 6.51 10.02
CA GLU A 108 -1.85 6.55 10.48
C GLU A 108 -2.85 6.69 9.32
N SER A 109 -2.51 7.48 8.29
CA SER A 109 -3.33 7.61 7.09
C SER A 109 -3.40 6.30 6.30
N ALA A 110 -2.27 5.59 6.16
CA ALA A 110 -2.22 4.29 5.51
C ALA A 110 -3.02 3.24 6.28
N THR A 111 -2.89 3.18 7.61
CA THR A 111 -3.70 2.30 8.47
C THR A 111 -5.19 2.55 8.29
N LYS A 112 -5.62 3.81 8.25
CA LYS A 112 -7.04 4.16 8.00
C LYS A 112 -7.53 3.71 6.63
N VAL A 113 -6.73 3.94 5.59
CA VAL A 113 -7.06 3.47 4.22
C VAL A 113 -7.22 1.95 4.19
N MET A 114 -6.29 1.21 4.81
CA MET A 114 -6.38 -0.25 4.87
C MET A 114 -7.59 -0.72 5.68
N ALA A 115 -7.89 -0.07 6.81
CA ALA A 115 -9.04 -0.42 7.64
C ALA A 115 -10.36 -0.20 6.89
N GLU A 116 -10.48 0.90 6.15
CA GLU A 116 -11.65 1.18 5.31
C GLU A 116 -11.77 0.17 4.17
N ALA A 117 -10.66 -0.26 3.56
CA ALA A 117 -10.66 -1.33 2.58
C ALA A 117 -11.14 -2.65 3.20
N LEU A 118 -10.61 -3.03 4.36
CA LEU A 118 -11.03 -4.24 5.08
C LEU A 118 -12.52 -4.22 5.43
N ALA A 119 -13.06 -3.07 5.86
CA ALA A 119 -14.46 -2.93 6.24
C ALA A 119 -15.45 -3.19 5.09
N VAL A 120 -15.03 -3.00 3.83
CA VAL A 120 -15.86 -3.22 2.64
C VAL A 120 -15.47 -4.48 1.85
N GLY A 121 -14.76 -5.41 2.48
CA GLY A 121 -14.37 -6.69 1.88
C GLY A 121 -13.09 -6.65 1.05
N GLY A 122 -12.30 -5.58 1.18
CA GLY A 122 -11.05 -5.35 0.47
C GLY A 122 -11.22 -4.52 -0.80
N THR A 123 -10.17 -4.53 -1.60
CA THR A 123 -10.13 -3.90 -2.91
C THR A 123 -10.23 -4.95 -4.01
N SER A 124 -11.27 -4.88 -4.83
CA SER A 124 -11.42 -5.70 -6.03
C SER A 124 -11.52 -4.74 -7.21
N PHE A 125 -10.50 -4.72 -8.07
CA PHE A 125 -10.43 -3.84 -9.25
C PHE A 125 -10.72 -4.56 -10.56
N ASP A 126 -10.69 -5.89 -10.53
CA ASP A 126 -10.94 -6.75 -11.67
C ASP A 126 -11.79 -7.92 -11.18
N ASP A 127 -12.56 -8.54 -12.10
CA ASP A 127 -13.30 -9.81 -11.90
C ASP A 127 -12.43 -10.94 -11.33
N LEU A 128 -11.11 -10.75 -11.31
CA LEU A 128 -10.07 -11.67 -10.87
C LEU A 128 -9.82 -11.66 -9.36
N TYR A 129 -10.15 -10.57 -8.66
CA TYR A 129 -9.91 -10.42 -7.22
C TYR A 129 -11.24 -10.29 -6.47
N ILE A 130 -12.19 -11.17 -6.76
CA ILE A 130 -13.43 -11.31 -5.99
C ILE A 130 -13.17 -12.02 -4.65
N ASN A 131 -13.93 -11.66 -3.62
CA ASN A 131 -13.84 -12.33 -2.33
C ASN A 131 -14.21 -13.83 -2.45
N VAL A 132 -13.98 -14.61 -1.39
CA VAL A 132 -14.30 -16.06 -1.37
C VAL A 132 -15.78 -16.37 -1.62
N ASN A 133 -16.66 -15.37 -1.46
CA ASN A 133 -18.10 -15.46 -1.71
C ASN A 133 -18.50 -15.03 -3.13
N GLY A 134 -17.56 -14.60 -3.97
CA GLY A 134 -17.78 -14.21 -5.37
C GLY A 134 -18.15 -12.73 -5.58
N GLU A 135 -18.06 -11.87 -4.57
CA GLU A 135 -18.37 -10.45 -4.68
C GLU A 135 -17.10 -9.61 -4.86
N SER A 136 -17.17 -8.60 -5.74
CA SER A 136 -16.14 -7.56 -5.85
C SER A 136 -16.24 -6.61 -4.64
N GLY A 137 -15.14 -6.39 -3.92
CA GLY A 137 -15.04 -5.41 -2.84
C GLY A 137 -15.39 -4.00 -3.32
N TYR A 138 -16.25 -3.31 -2.56
CA TYR A 138 -16.82 -2.00 -2.93
C TYR A 138 -15.83 -0.83 -2.86
N PHE A 139 -14.57 -1.06 -2.47
CA PHE A 139 -13.59 0.01 -2.26
C PHE A 139 -13.23 0.78 -3.54
N GLU A 140 -13.36 0.16 -4.71
CA GLU A 140 -13.07 0.84 -6.00
C GLU A 140 -13.91 2.10 -6.19
N ARG A 141 -15.17 2.11 -5.72
CA ARG A 141 -16.07 3.28 -5.83
C ARG A 141 -15.67 4.45 -4.92
N SER A 142 -14.74 4.25 -4.00
CA SER A 142 -14.37 5.23 -2.96
C SER A 142 -12.93 5.74 -3.06
N LEU A 143 -12.22 5.41 -4.15
CA LEU A 143 -10.85 5.88 -4.35
C LEU A 143 -10.79 7.37 -4.69
N ALA A 144 -9.90 8.11 -4.04
CA ALA A 144 -9.76 9.54 -4.27
C ALA A 144 -8.77 9.88 -5.39
N VAL A 145 -7.74 9.06 -5.60
CA VAL A 145 -6.69 9.32 -6.59
C VAL A 145 -6.26 8.11 -7.40
N TYR A 146 -6.25 6.91 -6.83
CA TYR A 146 -5.75 5.74 -7.56
C TYR A 146 -6.67 5.41 -8.74
N GLY A 147 -6.10 5.27 -9.94
CA GLY A 147 -6.88 5.02 -11.16
C GLY A 147 -7.71 6.22 -11.65
N GLN A 148 -7.72 7.34 -10.93
CA GLN A 148 -8.51 8.54 -11.24
C GLN A 148 -7.76 9.51 -12.17
N GLU A 149 -6.82 9.04 -13.00
CA GLU A 149 -6.03 9.92 -13.90
C GLU A 149 -6.95 10.74 -14.80
N GLY A 150 -6.76 12.06 -14.83
CA GLY A 150 -7.61 12.98 -15.60
C GLY A 150 -8.86 13.45 -14.85
N GLU A 151 -9.30 12.73 -13.82
CA GLU A 151 -10.47 13.11 -13.03
C GLU A 151 -10.15 14.24 -12.03
N GLY A 152 -11.18 15.01 -11.64
CA GLY A 152 -11.04 16.10 -10.70
C GLY A 152 -10.78 15.62 -9.28
N CYS A 153 -9.70 16.11 -8.65
CA CYS A 153 -9.38 15.79 -7.25
C CYS A 153 -10.57 16.10 -6.31
N PRO A 154 -11.05 15.14 -5.50
CA PRO A 154 -12.21 15.33 -4.62
C PRO A 154 -12.04 16.46 -3.60
N ARG A 155 -10.79 16.86 -3.29
CA ARG A 155 -10.49 17.95 -2.35
C ARG A 155 -10.50 19.33 -3.00
N CYS A 156 -10.11 19.44 -4.27
CA CYS A 156 -9.76 20.75 -4.85
C CYS A 156 -10.10 20.94 -6.33
N GLY A 157 -10.69 19.94 -6.98
CA GLY A 157 -11.11 19.96 -8.39
C GLY A 157 -9.98 19.88 -9.42
N ARG A 158 -8.70 19.99 -9.03
CA ARG A 158 -7.58 19.86 -9.97
C ARG A 158 -7.44 18.41 -10.43
N GLU A 159 -7.27 18.22 -11.73
CA GLU A 159 -7.04 16.90 -12.34
C GLU A 159 -5.92 16.12 -11.63
N ILE A 160 -6.21 14.85 -11.34
CA ILE A 160 -5.25 13.88 -10.84
C ILE A 160 -4.26 13.51 -11.94
N ARG A 161 -2.99 13.46 -11.57
CA ARG A 161 -1.89 13.09 -12.46
C ARG A 161 -1.38 11.71 -12.13
N ARG A 162 -0.91 11.01 -13.16
CA ARG A 162 -0.19 9.75 -13.05
C ARG A 162 1.26 9.93 -13.45
N ILE A 163 2.17 9.32 -12.70
CA ILE A 163 3.59 9.20 -13.06
C ILE A 163 4.02 7.73 -13.05
N LYS A 164 5.07 7.42 -13.82
CA LYS A 164 5.81 6.16 -13.69
C LYS A 164 6.67 6.23 -12.44
N PHE A 165 6.55 5.25 -11.55
CA PHE A 165 7.24 5.20 -10.26
C PHE A 165 7.71 3.77 -9.96
N ALA A 166 9.03 3.52 -10.00
CA ALA A 166 9.65 2.23 -9.65
C ALA A 166 8.91 1.00 -10.23
N ASN A 167 8.75 0.97 -11.56
CA ASN A 167 8.03 -0.05 -12.34
C ASN A 167 6.51 -0.15 -12.06
N ARG A 168 5.93 0.82 -11.35
CA ARG A 168 4.50 0.93 -11.05
C ARG A 168 3.97 2.31 -11.46
N SER A 169 2.67 2.50 -11.38
CA SER A 169 2.05 3.83 -11.48
C SER A 169 1.94 4.49 -10.10
N SER A 170 1.97 5.82 -10.06
CA SER A 170 1.55 6.60 -8.90
C SER A 170 0.60 7.70 -9.33
N HIS A 171 -0.53 7.80 -8.63
CA HIS A 171 -1.55 8.81 -8.84
C HIS A 171 -1.54 9.82 -7.68
N PHE A 172 -1.61 11.10 -8.01
CA PHE A 172 -1.59 12.17 -7.02
C PHE A 172 -2.26 13.44 -7.54
N CYS A 173 -2.70 14.29 -6.63
CA CYS A 173 -3.19 15.63 -6.97
C CYS A 173 -2.03 16.64 -6.93
N PRO A 174 -1.65 17.28 -8.05
CA PRO A 174 -0.51 18.21 -8.08
C PRO A 174 -0.73 19.48 -7.26
N LYS A 175 -1.99 19.83 -6.96
CA LYS A 175 -2.33 20.98 -6.10
C LYS A 175 -2.29 20.62 -4.61
N CYS A 176 -2.79 19.44 -4.24
CA CYS A 176 -2.82 19.02 -2.83
C CYS A 176 -1.51 18.39 -2.36
N GLN A 177 -0.76 17.80 -3.27
CA GLN A 177 0.53 17.16 -3.03
C GLN A 177 1.55 17.90 -3.89
N PRO A 178 2.03 19.08 -3.46
CA PRO A 178 2.94 19.87 -4.27
C PRO A 178 4.28 19.14 -4.43
N THR A 179 4.85 19.23 -5.63
CA THR A 179 6.18 18.66 -5.91
C THR A 179 7.19 19.18 -4.89
N PRO A 180 8.04 18.31 -4.31
CA PRO A 180 9.09 18.75 -3.40
C PRO A 180 9.95 19.79 -4.12
N ARG A 181 10.26 20.91 -3.46
CA ARG A 181 11.22 21.85 -4.00
C ARG A 181 12.54 21.12 -4.16
N ALA A 182 13.08 21.07 -5.37
CA ALA A 182 14.46 20.63 -5.57
C ALA A 182 15.33 21.43 -4.59
N SER A 183 16.14 20.75 -3.77
CA SER A 183 17.12 21.44 -2.95
C SER A 183 18.00 22.20 -3.93
N ARG A 184 17.94 23.54 -3.89
CA ARG A 184 18.98 24.37 -4.47
C ARG A 184 20.24 24.00 -3.70
N ASN A 185 21.06 23.12 -4.26
CA ASN A 185 22.39 22.84 -3.72
C ASN A 185 23.12 24.18 -3.65
N ARG A 186 23.44 24.61 -2.43
CA ARG A 186 24.55 25.51 -2.14
C ARG A 186 25.69 24.64 -1.66
#